data_AF-E1QZ26-F1
#
_entry.id   AF-E1QZ26-F1
#
_cell.length_a   1.000
_cell.length_b   1.000
_cell.length_c   1.000
_cell.angle_alpha   90.00
_cell.angle_beta   90.00
_cell.angle_gamma   90.00
#
_symmetry.space_group_name_H-M   'P 1'
#
loop_
_entity.id
_entity.type
_entity.pdbx_description
1 polymer ?
#
loop_
_entity_poly.entity_id
_entity_poly.type
_entity_poly.pdbx_seq_one_letter_code
_entity_poly.pdbx_strand_id
1 'polypeptide(L)' 'MATQELFDQIAGFAKTAYQYDGDITADTTFDELGKGSMKMIALTSTIENELDAEVTIHEVMKMKTFGELVERVEEEMED' A
#
# COMPACT_ATOMS: atom_id res chain seq x y z
N MET A 1 13.20 11.56 3.91
CA MET A 1 13.70 10.50 4.82
C MET A 1 12.52 9.70 5.39
N ALA A 2 11.32 10.28 5.52
CA ALA A 2 10.09 9.60 5.94
C ALA A 2 9.61 8.52 4.94
N THR A 3 9.70 8.79 3.63
CA THR A 3 9.20 7.92 2.56
C THR A 3 9.73 6.47 2.59
N GLN A 4 10.98 6.24 3.02
CA GLN A 4 11.56 4.89 3.05
C GLN A 4 11.01 4.05 4.22
N GLU A 5 10.86 4.65 5.40
CA GLU A 5 10.28 3.96 6.56
C GLU A 5 8.79 3.68 6.33
N LEU A 6 8.07 4.66 5.75
CA LEU A 6 6.68 4.51 5.36
C LEU A 6 6.52 3.40 4.31
N PHE A 7 7.41 3.37 3.31
CA PHE A 7 7.44 2.30 2.32
C PHE A 7 7.57 0.93 2.98
N ASP A 8 8.53 0.76 3.90
CA ASP A 8 8.75 -0.51 4.57
C ASP A 8 7.55 -0.94 5.43
N GLN A 9 6.88 -0.01 6.09
CA GLN A 9 5.64 -0.28 6.83
C GLN A 9 4.51 -0.74 5.91
N ILE A 10 4.20 0.04 4.87
CA ILE A 10 3.11 -0.26 3.93
C ILE A 10 3.42 -1.57 3.18
N ALA A 11 4.68 -1.80 2.79
CA ALA A 11 5.13 -3.05 2.20
C ALA A 11 4.94 -4.23 3.16
N GLY A 12 5.20 -4.05 4.47
CA GLY A 12 4.90 -5.05 5.50
C GLY A 12 3.40 -5.39 5.58
N PHE A 13 2.54 -4.38 5.53
CA PHE A 13 1.09 -4.57 5.51
C PHE A 13 0.65 -5.33 4.26
N ALA A 14 1.18 -4.97 3.09
CA ALA A 14 0.87 -5.66 1.84
C ALA A 14 1.39 -7.09 1.82
N LYS A 15 2.61 -7.37 2.28
CA LYS A 15 3.11 -8.75 2.43
C LYS A 15 2.16 -9.60 3.27
N THR A 16 1.65 -9.04 4.36
CA THR A 16 0.71 -9.72 5.25
C THR A 16 -0.66 -9.92 4.59
N ALA A 17 -1.24 -8.85 4.03
CA ALA A 17 -2.57 -8.88 3.40
C ALA A 17 -2.61 -9.77 2.15
N TYR A 18 -1.52 -9.75 1.36
CA TYR A 18 -1.42 -10.53 0.13
C TYR A 18 -0.81 -11.91 0.33
N GLN A 19 -0.27 -12.20 1.52
CA GLN A 19 0.53 -13.39 1.80
C GLN A 19 1.64 -13.56 0.75
N TYR A 20 2.35 -12.45 0.49
CA TYR A 20 3.40 -12.38 -0.53
C TYR A 20 4.77 -12.58 0.12
N ASP A 21 5.42 -13.69 -0.22
CA ASP A 21 6.75 -14.05 0.29
C ASP A 21 7.91 -13.39 -0.49
N GLY A 22 7.64 -12.75 -1.62
CA GLY A 22 8.66 -12.05 -2.42
C GLY A 22 9.01 -10.67 -1.86
N ASP A 23 9.92 -9.97 -2.54
CA ASP A 23 10.24 -8.59 -2.21
C ASP A 23 9.28 -7.60 -2.88
N ILE A 24 8.77 -6.67 -2.08
CA ILE A 24 7.96 -5.56 -2.58
C ILE A 24 8.90 -4.39 -2.80
N THR A 25 8.87 -3.87 -4.01
CA THR A 25 9.65 -2.71 -4.45
C THR A 25 8.70 -1.62 -4.93
N ALA A 26 9.21 -0.40 -5.13
CA ALA A 26 8.39 0.69 -5.65
C ALA A 26 7.76 0.35 -7.02
N ASP A 27 8.43 -0.44 -7.85
CA ASP A 27 7.95 -0.90 -9.15
C ASP A 27 6.96 -2.08 -9.08
N THR A 28 6.82 -2.71 -7.91
CA THR A 28 5.93 -3.86 -7.74
C THR A 28 4.49 -3.44 -7.96
N THR A 29 3.78 -4.18 -8.81
CA THR A 29 2.39 -3.89 -9.14
C THR A 29 1.42 -4.69 -8.27
N PHE A 30 0.24 -4.13 -8.00
CA PHE A 30 -0.81 -4.86 -7.27
C PHE A 30 -1.29 -6.12 -8.01
N ASP A 31 -1.13 -6.14 -9.33
CA ASP A 31 -1.36 -7.32 -10.16
C ASP A 31 -0.41 -8.48 -9.81
N GLU A 32 0.86 -8.20 -9.51
CA GLU A 32 1.86 -9.19 -9.12
C GLU A 32 1.64 -9.72 -7.70
N LEU A 33 1.19 -8.87 -6.78
CA LEU A 33 0.85 -9.27 -5.41
C LEU A 33 -0.37 -10.21 -5.36
N GLY A 34 -1.19 -10.19 -6.41
CA GLY A 34 -2.31 -11.10 -6.63
C GLY A 34 -3.63 -10.35 -6.68
N LYS A 35 -4.23 -10.31 -7.88
CA LYS A 35 -5.52 -9.68 -8.16
C LYS A 35 -6.61 -10.19 -7.22
N GLY A 36 -6.92 -9.41 -6.18
CA GLY A 36 -8.01 -9.70 -5.27
C GLY A 36 -8.47 -8.43 -4.58
N SER A 37 -9.64 -7.92 -4.96
CA SER A 37 -10.22 -6.71 -4.37
C SER A 37 -10.31 -6.80 -2.85
N MET A 38 -10.50 -8.00 -2.28
CA MET A 38 -10.46 -8.19 -0.82
C MET A 38 -9.10 -7.88 -0.19
N LYS A 39 -7.99 -8.22 -0.86
CA LYS A 39 -6.63 -7.96 -0.34
C LYS A 39 -6.30 -6.46 -0.41
N MET A 40 -6.75 -5.80 -1.48
CA MET A 40 -6.68 -4.34 -1.59
C MET A 40 -7.48 -3.65 -0.49
N ILE A 41 -8.72 -4.10 -0.23
CA ILE A 41 -9.54 -3.57 0.87
C ILE A 41 -8.85 -3.78 2.22
N ALA A 42 -8.31 -4.98 2.46
CA ALA A 42 -7.60 -5.27 3.69
C ALA A 42 -6.39 -4.34 3.87
N LEU A 43 -5.59 -4.13 2.82
CA LEU A 43 -4.45 -3.22 2.84
C LEU A 43 -4.88 -1.78 3.16
N THR A 44 -5.88 -1.24 2.43
CA THR A 44 -6.36 0.12 2.66
C THR A 44 -6.91 0.31 4.07
N SER A 45 -7.64 -0.67 4.61
CA SER A 45 -8.13 -0.61 5.99
C SER A 45 -7.01 -0.70 7.03
N THR A 46 -5.94 -1.45 6.76
CA THR A 46 -4.78 -1.48 7.66
C THR A 46 -4.03 -0.16 7.64
N ILE A 47 -3.86 0.46 6.48
CA ILE A 47 -3.26 1.79 6.34
C ILE A 47 -4.06 2.83 7.13
N GLU A 48 -5.38 2.86 6.96
CA GLU A 48 -6.27 3.77 7.70
C GLU A 48 -6.16 3.57 9.22
N ASN A 49 -6.08 2.34 9.70
CA ASN A 49 -6.05 2.04 11.13
C ASN A 49 -4.67 2.27 11.77
N GLU A 50 -3.60 1.91 11.08
CA GLU A 50 -2.22 1.96 11.64
C GLU A 50 -1.53 3.31 11.36
N LEU A 51 -1.83 3.95 10.24
CA LEU A 51 -1.18 5.19 9.79
C LEU A 51 -2.11 6.41 9.84
N ASP A 52 -3.38 6.23 10.23
CA ASP A 52 -4.42 7.28 10.25
C ASP A 52 -4.61 7.96 8.87
N ALA A 53 -4.27 7.24 7.79
CA ALA A 53 -4.31 7.74 6.42
C ALA A 53 -5.49 7.14 5.64
N GLU A 54 -6.41 7.99 5.19
CA GLU A 54 -7.60 7.55 4.46
C GLU A 54 -7.27 7.32 2.98
N VAL A 55 -7.03 6.07 2.58
CA VAL A 55 -6.82 5.70 1.17
C VAL A 55 -7.93 4.80 0.68
N THR A 56 -8.65 5.25 -0.34
CA THR A 56 -9.75 4.44 -0.89
C THR A 56 -9.24 3.37 -1.85
N ILE A 57 -9.90 2.20 -1.90
CA ILE A 57 -9.58 1.18 -2.91
C ILE A 57 -9.69 1.71 -4.35
N HIS A 58 -10.55 2.71 -4.60
CA HIS A 58 -10.66 3.33 -5.92
C HIS A 58 -9.38 4.06 -6.34
N GLU A 59 -8.66 4.66 -5.39
CA GLU A 59 -7.35 5.27 -5.65
C GLU A 59 -6.29 4.20 -5.87
N VAL A 60 -6.24 3.19 -5.00
CA VAL A 60 -5.31 2.06 -5.16
C VAL A 60 -5.51 1.34 -6.49
N MET A 61 -6.75 1.19 -6.97
CA MET A 61 -7.03 0.61 -8.29
C MET A 61 -6.62 1.50 -9.47
N LYS A 62 -6.49 2.82 -9.27
CA LYS A 62 -5.98 3.74 -10.29
C LYS A 62 -4.45 3.75 -10.31
N MET A 63 -3.83 3.46 -9.17
CA MET A 63 -2.38 3.28 -9.05
C MET A 63 -1.95 2.00 -9.74
N LYS A 64 -0.79 2.04 -10.38
CA LYS A 64 -0.21 0.87 -11.03
C LYS A 64 0.79 0.18 -10.12
N THR A 65 1.52 0.97 -9.35
CA THR A 65 2.70 0.52 -8.60
C THR A 65 2.56 0.81 -7.12
N PHE A 66 3.33 0.07 -6.32
CA PHE A 66 3.35 0.24 -4.88
C PHE A 66 3.95 1.58 -4.45
N GLY A 67 4.90 2.11 -5.23
CA GLY A 67 5.47 3.44 -4.97
C GLY A 67 4.41 4.53 -4.94
N GLU A 68 3.48 4.52 -5.91
CA GLU A 68 2.37 5.49 -5.97
C GLU A 68 1.45 5.43 -4.73
N LEU A 69 1.28 4.24 -4.14
CA LEU A 69 0.49 4.10 -2.91
C LEU A 69 1.20 4.74 -1.72
N VAL A 70 2.51 4.52 -1.60
CA VAL A 70 3.29 5.07 -0.49
C VAL A 70 3.34 6.59 -0.56
N GLU A 71 3.56 7.15 -1.75
CA GLU A 71 3.52 8.60 -1.97
C GLU A 71 2.16 9.18 -1.60
N ARG A 72 1.06 8.52 -2.00
CA ARG A 72 -0.30 8.98 -1.65
C ARG A 72 -0.55 8.96 -0.15
N VAL A 73 -0.09 7.93 0.55
CA VAL A 73 -0.23 7.84 2.01
C VAL A 73 0.62 8.91 2.70
N GLU A 74 1.84 9.16 2.20
CA GLU A 74 2.69 10.25 2.71
C GLU A 74 1.98 11.60 2.57
N GLU A 75 1.41 11.89 1.40
CA GLU A 75 0.65 13.11 1.15
C GLU A 75 -0.54 13.26 2.13
N GLU A 76 -1.34 12.21 2.35
CA GLU A 76 -2.46 12.28 3.30
C GLU A 76 -2.01 12.47 4.76
N MET A 77 -0.85 11.95 5.13
CA MET A 77 -0.31 12.09 6.49
C MET A 77 0.33 13.47 6.73
N GLU A 78 0.71 14.18 5.68
CA GLU A 78 1.30 15.52 5.75
C GLU A 78 0.27 16.67 5.74
N ASP A 79 -0.99 16.39 5.36
CA ASP A 79 -2.14 17.33 5.40
C ASP A 79 -2.84 17.38 6.79
#